data_AF-A0A524MXK4-F1
#
_entry.id   AF-A0A524MXK4-F1
#
_cell.length_a   1.000
_cell.length_b   1.000
_cell.length_c   1.000
_cell.angle_alpha   90.00
_cell.angle_beta   90.00
_cell.angle_gamma   90.00
#
_symmetry.space_group_name_H-M   'P 1'
#
loop_
_entity.id
_entity.type
_entity.pdbx_description
1 polymer ?
#
loop_
_entity_poly.entity_id
_entity_poly.type
_entity_poly.pdbx_seq_one_letter_code
_entity_poly.pdbx_strand_id
1 'polypeptide(L)'
;MRQKDGSYTFPYPVYKSEVLAFYMAAMQDIWMDHAYQPDEAWRMLADHQFVANASLAEIKTMLTFCVRGERFMDGHWADMIEHGHIRRLLERLSTL
;
A
#
# COMPACT_ATOMS: atom_id res chain seq x y z
N MET A 1 23.16 -2.09 -10.14
CA MET A 1 24.57 -2.15 -10.59
C MET A 1 24.65 -1.66 -12.02
N ARG A 2 25.71 -0.93 -12.40
CA ARG A 2 25.90 -0.46 -13.79
C ARG A 2 26.42 -1.61 -14.65
N GLN A 3 25.67 -1.95 -15.70
CA GLN A 3 25.99 -2.96 -16.70
C GLN A 3 27.05 -2.42 -17.68
N LYS A 4 27.68 -3.33 -18.45
CA LYS A 4 28.71 -2.97 -19.45
C LYS A 4 28.18 -2.10 -20.59
N ASP A 5 26.88 -2.16 -20.88
CA ASP A 5 26.19 -1.34 -21.88
C ASP A 5 25.76 0.04 -21.34
N GLY A 6 26.04 0.34 -20.06
CA GLY A 6 25.65 1.58 -19.40
C GLY A 6 24.26 1.58 -18.77
N SER A 7 23.48 0.50 -18.90
CA SER A 7 22.22 0.34 -18.20
C SER A 7 22.41 0.08 -16.70
N TYR A 8 21.36 0.28 -15.91
CA TYR A 8 21.35 -0.05 -14.48
C TYR A 8 20.32 -1.15 -14.23
N THR A 9 20.73 -2.23 -13.56
CA THR A 9 19.79 -3.19 -12.98
C THR A 9 19.61 -2.91 -11.50
N PHE A 10 18.37 -2.71 -11.09
CA PHE A 10 17.98 -2.68 -9.68
C PHE A 10 17.41 -4.05 -9.30
N PRO A 11 17.77 -4.59 -8.13
CA PRO A 11 17.17 -5.84 -7.67
C PRO A 11 15.68 -5.63 -7.45
N TYR A 12 14.87 -6.63 -7.84
CA TYR A 12 13.46 -6.65 -7.47
C TYR A 12 13.31 -6.72 -5.94
N PRO A 13 12.27 -6.09 -5.36
CA PRO A 13 11.97 -6.23 -3.95
C PRO A 13 11.72 -7.69 -3.59
N VAL A 14 12.33 -8.14 -2.49
CA VAL A 14 12.09 -9.47 -1.92
C VAL A 14 11.36 -9.30 -0.61
N TYR A 15 10.08 -9.64 -0.61
CA TYR A 15 9.23 -9.55 0.58
C TYR A 15 9.24 -10.84 1.38
N LYS A 16 9.14 -10.71 2.71
CA LYS A 16 8.92 -11.86 3.60
C LYS A 16 7.55 -12.48 3.33
N SER A 17 7.41 -13.78 3.62
CA SER A 17 6.16 -14.53 3.42
C SER A 17 4.94 -13.90 4.10
N GLU A 18 5.13 -13.30 5.27
CA GLU A 18 4.08 -12.65 6.05
C GLU A 18 3.57 -11.38 5.36
N VAL A 19 4.47 -10.62 4.71
CA VAL A 19 4.11 -9.45 3.91
C VAL A 19 3.32 -9.88 2.68
N LEU A 20 3.78 -10.93 2.00
CA LEU A 20 3.06 -11.50 0.86
C LEU A 20 1.67 -11.99 1.25
N ALA A 21 1.55 -12.74 2.35
CA ALA A 21 0.28 -13.24 2.86
C ALA A 21 -0.68 -12.10 3.22
N PHE A 22 -0.18 -11.05 3.86
CA PHE A 22 -0.97 -9.85 4.15
C PHE A 22 -1.50 -9.20 2.86
N TYR A 23 -0.64 -8.91 1.89
CA TYR A 23 -1.08 -8.25 0.65
C TYR A 23 -2.01 -9.13 -0.18
N MET A 24 -1.81 -10.45 -0.20
CA MET A 24 -2.75 -11.39 -0.82
C MET A 24 -4.13 -11.35 -0.16
N ALA A 25 -4.20 -11.25 1.17
CA ALA A 25 -5.46 -11.10 1.88
C ALA A 25 -6.11 -9.73 1.60
N ALA A 26 -5.32 -8.66 1.61
CA ALA A 26 -5.77 -7.29 1.31
C ALA A 26 -6.21 -7.09 -0.15
N MET A 27 -5.80 -7.98 -1.07
CA MET A 27 -6.24 -8.00 -2.47
C MET A 27 -7.61 -8.66 -2.70
N GLN A 28 -8.20 -9.31 -1.69
CA GLN A 28 -9.51 -9.93 -1.86
C GLN A 28 -10.58 -8.87 -2.12
N ASP A 29 -11.54 -9.15 -3.01
CA ASP A 29 -12.56 -8.19 -3.46
C ASP A 29 -13.33 -7.52 -2.30
N ILE A 30 -13.51 -8.21 -1.18
CA ILE A 30 -14.16 -7.63 0.02
C ILE A 30 -13.41 -6.42 0.59
N TRP A 31 -12.11 -6.29 0.33
CA TRP A 31 -11.23 -5.21 0.80
C TRP A 31 -10.96 -4.15 -0.26
N MET A 32 -11.36 -4.40 -1.50
CA MET A 32 -11.02 -3.57 -2.64
C MET A 32 -12.11 -2.53 -2.92
N ASP A 33 -11.69 -1.29 -3.15
CA ASP A 33 -12.51 -0.25 -3.77
C ASP A 33 -12.10 -0.13 -5.25
N HIS A 34 -12.90 -0.71 -6.14
CA HIS A 34 -12.62 -0.68 -7.57
C HIS A 34 -12.86 0.69 -8.21
N ALA A 35 -13.58 1.60 -7.54
CA ALA A 35 -13.87 2.94 -8.02
C ALA A 35 -12.89 4.00 -7.49
N TYR A 36 -11.92 3.59 -6.65
CA TYR A 36 -10.98 4.50 -6.01
C TYR A 36 -10.22 5.37 -7.02
N GLN A 37 -9.90 6.60 -6.62
CA GLN A 37 -9.04 7.50 -7.36
C GLN A 37 -7.66 7.56 -6.68
N PRO A 38 -6.55 7.26 -7.39
CA PRO A 38 -5.22 7.20 -6.76
C PRO A 38 -4.81 8.49 -6.04
N ASP A 39 -5.05 9.65 -6.66
CA ASP A 39 -4.67 10.95 -6.08
C ASP A 39 -5.46 11.27 -4.81
N GLU A 40 -6.75 10.90 -4.77
CA GLU A 40 -7.58 11.06 -3.60
C GLU A 40 -7.15 10.13 -2.47
N ALA A 41 -6.91 8.85 -2.80
CA ALA A 41 -6.47 7.86 -1.82
C ALA A 41 -5.12 8.25 -1.21
N TRP A 42 -4.18 8.77 -2.01
CA TRP A 42 -2.92 9.29 -1.49
C TRP A 42 -3.14 10.50 -0.57
N ARG A 43 -3.99 11.45 -0.95
CA ARG A 43 -4.32 12.61 -0.12
C ARG A 43 -4.91 12.21 1.24
N MET A 44 -5.80 11.22 1.26
CA MET A 44 -6.35 10.65 2.49
C MET A 44 -5.27 9.99 3.34
N LEU A 45 -4.41 9.19 2.70
CA LEU A 45 -3.38 8.39 3.36
C LEU A 45 -2.24 9.23 3.95
N ALA A 46 -1.95 10.38 3.34
CA ALA A 46 -0.96 11.35 3.82
C ALA A 46 -1.45 12.14 5.04
N ASP A 47 -2.77 12.24 5.26
CA ASP A 47 -3.34 12.93 6.42
C ASP A 47 -3.54 11.96 7.59
N HIS A 48 -2.66 12.04 8.58
CA HIS A 48 -2.71 11.17 9.76
C HIS A 48 -3.99 11.33 10.58
N GLN A 49 -4.55 12.55 10.65
CA GLN A 49 -5.79 12.80 11.39
C GLN A 49 -6.98 12.21 10.66
N PHE A 50 -6.98 12.29 9.33
CA PHE A 50 -7.97 11.62 8.50
C PHE A 50 -7.93 10.10 8.72
N VAL A 51 -6.75 9.48 8.61
CA VAL A 51 -6.57 8.04 8.82
C VAL A 51 -7.06 7.61 10.21
N ALA A 52 -6.78 8.40 11.25
CA ALA A 52 -7.21 8.10 12.62
C ALA A 52 -8.74 8.10 12.81
N ASN A 53 -9.49 8.78 11.94
CA ASN A 53 -10.95 8.86 12.01
C ASN A 53 -11.67 8.13 10.87
N ALA A 54 -10.92 7.53 9.95
CA ALA A 54 -11.45 6.92 8.74
C ALA A 54 -12.51 5.85 9.03
N SER A 55 -13.54 5.81 8.21
CA SER A 55 -14.53 4.75 8.14
C SER A 55 -13.97 3.50 7.44
N LEU A 56 -14.69 2.38 7.53
CA LEU A 56 -14.29 1.15 6.84
C LEU A 56 -14.16 1.34 5.32
N ALA A 57 -15.05 2.14 4.70
CA ALA A 57 -15.00 2.39 3.26
C ALA A 57 -13.75 3.18 2.86
N GLU A 58 -13.40 4.21 3.63
CA GLU A 58 -12.20 5.02 3.40
C GLU A 58 -10.91 4.20 3.63
N ILE A 59 -10.91 3.30 4.62
CA ILE A 59 -9.81 2.34 4.83
C ILE A 59 -9.64 1.44 3.61
N LYS A 60 -10.73 0.89 3.05
CA LYS A 60 -10.65 0.06 1.83
C LYS A 60 -10.11 0.85 0.64
N THR A 61 -10.50 2.12 0.51
CA THR A 61 -10.01 3.04 -0.53
C THR A 61 -8.48 3.21 -0.42
N MET A 62 -8.00 3.56 0.78
CA MET A 62 -6.57 3.74 1.05
C MET A 62 -5.78 2.44 0.94
N LEU A 63 -6.33 1.33 1.44
CA LEU A 63 -5.71 0.01 1.34
C LEU A 63 -5.58 -0.44 -0.12
N THR A 64 -6.59 -0.16 -0.95
CA THR A 64 -6.56 -0.46 -2.39
C THR A 64 -5.41 0.27 -3.08
N PHE A 65 -5.15 1.53 -2.72
CA PHE A 65 -4.00 2.28 -3.21
C PHE A 65 -2.69 1.58 -2.85
N CYS A 66 -2.49 1.27 -1.56
CA CYS A 66 -1.28 0.60 -1.07
C CYS A 66 -1.04 -0.76 -1.76
N VAL A 67 -2.11 -1.53 -1.96
CA VAL A 67 -2.05 -2.86 -2.56
C VAL A 67 -1.69 -2.79 -4.05
N ARG A 68 -2.34 -1.88 -4.80
CA ARG A 68 -2.20 -1.80 -6.25
C ARG A 68 -0.94 -1.09 -6.71
N GLY A 69 -0.35 -0.22 -5.89
CA GLY A 69 0.81 0.60 -6.26
C GLY A 69 2.05 -0.21 -6.68
N GLU A 70 2.24 -1.42 -6.15
CA GLU A 70 3.36 -2.30 -6.53
C GLU A 70 3.36 -2.67 -8.02
N ARG A 71 2.19 -2.66 -8.67
CA ARG A 71 2.10 -2.91 -10.13
C ARG A 71 2.70 -1.79 -10.98
N PHE A 72 2.89 -0.61 -10.40
CA PHE A 72 3.33 0.59 -11.11
C PHE A 72 4.72 1.05 -10.67
N MET A 73 5.11 0.73 -9.44
CA MET A 73 6.42 1.07 -8.89
C MET A 73 6.89 -0.08 -8.00
N ASP A 74 7.94 -0.77 -8.45
CA ASP A 74 8.60 -1.79 -7.64
C ASP A 74 9.06 -1.17 -6.32
N GLY A 75 8.72 -1.80 -5.20
CA GLY A 75 9.07 -1.31 -3.86
C GLY A 75 8.00 -0.42 -3.22
N HIS A 76 6.86 -0.20 -3.88
CA HIS A 76 5.74 0.55 -3.30
C HIS A 76 5.24 -0.08 -1.99
N TRP A 77 5.13 -1.40 -1.90
CA TRP A 77 4.74 -2.06 -0.65
C TRP A 77 5.74 -1.82 0.47
N ALA A 78 7.05 -1.81 0.17
CA ALA A 78 8.08 -1.47 1.14
C ALA A 78 7.88 -0.04 1.63
N ASP A 79 7.70 0.91 0.70
CA ASP A 79 7.49 2.32 1.00
C ASP A 79 6.28 2.55 1.93
N MET A 80 5.14 1.90 1.63
CA MET A 80 3.93 1.97 2.45
C MET A 80 4.10 1.38 3.86
N ILE A 81 4.95 0.36 4.01
CA ILE A 81 5.26 -0.25 5.30
C ILE A 81 6.25 0.61 6.09
N GLU A 82 7.36 1.01 5.47
CA GLU A 82 8.46 1.75 6.12
C GLU A 82 8.01 3.12 6.63
N HIS A 83 7.15 3.83 5.88
CA HIS A 83 6.54 5.09 6.31
C HIS A 83 5.35 4.91 7.26
N GLY A 84 5.01 3.66 7.61
CA GLY A 84 3.99 3.32 8.60
C GLY A 84 2.55 3.51 8.12
N HIS A 85 2.29 3.69 6.82
CA HIS A 85 0.95 3.84 6.28
C HIS A 85 0.09 2.60 6.54
N ILE A 86 0.63 1.41 6.25
CA ILE A 86 -0.05 0.13 6.52
C ILE A 86 -0.36 -0.01 8.01
N ARG A 87 0.60 0.30 8.88
CA ARG A 87 0.43 0.22 10.34
C ARG A 87 -0.74 1.07 10.82
N ARG A 88 -0.80 2.35 10.41
CA ARG A 88 -1.88 3.27 10.82
C ARG A 88 -3.25 2.80 10.34
N LEU A 89 -3.34 2.28 9.12
CA LEU A 89 -4.59 1.70 8.61
C LEU A 89 -5.05 0.50 9.42
N LEU A 90 -4.13 -0.40 9.80
CA LEU A 90 -4.45 -1.59 10.60
C LEU A 90 -4.82 -1.24 12.05
N GLU A 91 -4.08 -0.31 12.67
CA GLU A 91 -4.42 0.22 13.99
C GLU A 91 -5.83 0.81 13.96
N ARG A 92 -6.16 1.62 12.94
CA ARG A 92 -7.51 2.16 12.79
C ARG A 92 -8.55 1.05 12.62
N LEU A 93 -8.31 0.12 11.70
CA LEU A 93 -9.23 -0.99 11.42
C LEU A 93 -9.54 -1.83 12.65
N SER A 94 -8.57 -2.03 13.55
CA SER A 94 -8.78 -2.78 14.81
C SER A 94 -9.68 -2.08 15.85
N THR A 95 -10.03 -0.83 15.62
CA THR A 95 -10.87 -0.01 16.51
C THR A 95 -12.25 0.30 15.93
N LEU A 96 -12.56 -0.24 14.76
CA LEU A 96 -13.89 -0.19 14.14
C LEU A 96 -14.80 -1.27 14.73
#